data_AF-A0A3S2CPA8-F1
#
_entry.id   AF-A0A3S2CPA8-F1
#
_cell.length_a   1.000
_cell.length_b   1.000
_cell.length_c   1.000
_cell.angle_alpha   90.00
_cell.angle_beta   90.00
_cell.angle_gamma   90.00
#
_symmetry.space_group_name_H-M   'P 1'
#
loop_
_entity.id
_entity.type
_entity.pdbx_description
1 polymer ?
#
loop_
_entity_poly.entity_id
_entity_poly.type
_entity_poly.pdbx_seq_one_letter_code
_entity_poly.pdbx_strand_id
1 'polypeptide(L)'
;MMRILLAVAALLAARFASAAEELPFPDLDTEGYCTALVSKMLVKAEQQSEKEKCLVDEKGMRVALQPFWHLVGDVQATYLRDNYIKEVRLQTYITVSHFVATGVGKACLEDRIFCAPDKTTVELVAFKKAGYCPSKDCIREETARRLRLEKYWSSLPIHKTGWCLSHALHQKYPPLQILSNCVAEDIGAQCLSGTRQCRPG
;
A
#
# COMPACT_ATOMS: atom_id res chain seq x y z
N MET A 1 -37.03 -36.54 -3.52
CA MET A 1 -36.25 -35.84 -2.46
C MET A 1 -34.81 -35.51 -2.86
N MET A 2 -34.06 -36.38 -3.56
CA MET A 2 -32.64 -36.15 -3.92
C MET A 2 -32.39 -34.95 -4.87
N ARG A 3 -33.34 -34.63 -5.77
CA ARG A 3 -33.23 -33.48 -6.69
C ARG A 3 -33.34 -32.11 -6.00
N ILE A 4 -34.06 -32.03 -4.88
CA ILE A 4 -34.24 -30.77 -4.13
C ILE A 4 -32.97 -30.46 -3.32
N LEU A 5 -32.33 -31.49 -2.77
CA LEU A 5 -31.06 -31.36 -2.05
C LEU A 5 -29.91 -30.89 -2.96
N LEU A 6 -29.86 -31.36 -4.21
CA LEU A 6 -28.89 -30.90 -5.22
C LEU A 6 -29.08 -29.44 -5.62
N ALA A 7 -30.34 -28.98 -5.77
CA ALA A 7 -30.63 -27.58 -6.09
C ALA A 7 -30.25 -26.63 -4.94
N VAL A 8 -30.49 -27.04 -3.69
CA VAL A 8 -30.11 -26.28 -2.49
C VAL A 8 -28.58 -26.24 -2.32
N ALA A 9 -27.88 -27.35 -2.57
CA ALA A 9 -26.41 -27.39 -2.54
C ALA A 9 -25.78 -26.48 -3.62
N ALA A 10 -26.35 -26.43 -4.82
CA ALA A 10 -25.89 -25.53 -5.90
C ALA A 10 -26.14 -24.05 -5.58
N LEU A 11 -27.30 -23.73 -4.97
CA LEU A 11 -27.62 -22.36 -4.52
C LEU A 11 -26.74 -21.90 -3.35
N LEU A 12 -26.34 -22.81 -2.45
CA LEU A 12 -25.41 -22.53 -1.37
C LEU A 12 -23.98 -22.36 -1.88
N ALA A 13 -23.53 -23.18 -2.83
CA ALA A 13 -22.21 -23.04 -3.47
C ALA A 13 -22.09 -21.73 -4.27
N ALA A 14 -23.16 -21.29 -4.93
CA ALA A 14 -23.19 -20.02 -5.66
C ALA A 14 -23.06 -18.78 -4.74
N ARG A 15 -23.41 -18.89 -3.45
CA ARG A 15 -23.21 -17.78 -2.48
C ARG A 15 -21.78 -17.63 -2.00
N PHE A 16 -20.93 -18.64 -2.17
CA PHE A 16 -19.50 -18.57 -1.83
C PHE A 16 -18.61 -18.23 -3.04
N ALA A 17 -19.21 -18.13 -4.23
CA ALA A 17 -18.53 -17.78 -5.47
C ALA A 17 -18.86 -16.35 -5.92
N SER A 18 -18.94 -15.38 -4.99
CA SER A 18 -18.47 -14.05 -5.36
C SER A 18 -16.95 -14.09 -5.22
N ALA A 19 -16.27 -14.58 -6.26
CA ALA A 19 -14.90 -14.15 -6.47
C ALA A 19 -14.99 -12.63 -6.51
N ALA A 20 -14.51 -11.97 -5.46
CA ALA A 20 -14.36 -10.52 -5.47
C ALA A 20 -13.62 -10.22 -6.77
N GLU A 21 -14.26 -9.49 -7.68
CA GLU A 21 -13.69 -9.18 -8.98
C GLU A 21 -12.35 -8.49 -8.71
N GLU A 22 -11.24 -9.20 -8.96
CA GLU A 22 -9.92 -8.68 -8.64
C GLU A 22 -9.73 -7.37 -9.40
N LEU A 23 -9.41 -6.31 -8.66
CA LEU A 23 -9.19 -5.01 -9.27
C LEU A 23 -8.10 -5.11 -10.33
N PRO A 24 -8.35 -4.66 -11.57
CA PRO A 24 -7.35 -4.74 -12.62
C PRO A 24 -6.15 -3.89 -12.23
N PHE A 25 -4.96 -4.43 -12.45
CA PHE A 25 -3.73 -3.66 -12.34
C PHE A 25 -3.76 -2.50 -13.35
N PRO A 26 -3.43 -1.25 -12.96
CA PRO A 26 -3.57 -0.10 -13.84
C PRO A 26 -2.65 -0.21 -15.06
N ASP A 27 -3.26 -0.08 -16.24
CA ASP A 27 -2.55 0.09 -17.50
C ASP A 27 -2.36 1.59 -17.74
N LEU A 28 -1.10 2.03 -17.77
CA LEU A 28 -0.71 3.43 -17.85
C LEU A 28 -0.18 3.75 -19.25
N ASP A 29 -0.39 4.98 -19.73
CA ASP A 29 0.25 5.52 -20.93
C ASP A 29 1.73 5.85 -20.65
N THR A 30 2.54 4.81 -20.45
CA THR A 30 3.97 4.91 -20.15
C THR A 30 4.72 5.64 -21.26
N GLU A 31 4.34 5.44 -22.53
CA GLU A 31 4.98 6.13 -23.64
C GLU A 31 4.65 7.63 -23.66
N GLY A 32 3.39 7.99 -23.46
CA GLY A 32 2.95 9.37 -23.32
C GLY A 32 3.62 10.05 -22.13
N TYR A 33 3.69 9.38 -20.97
CA TYR A 33 4.39 9.87 -19.78
C TYR A 33 5.86 10.16 -20.06
N CYS A 34 6.62 9.18 -20.56
CA CYS A 34 8.05 9.35 -20.81
C CYS A 34 8.32 10.40 -21.89
N THR A 35 7.47 10.49 -22.92
CA THR A 35 7.57 11.53 -23.95
C THR A 35 7.32 12.92 -23.35
N ALA A 36 6.31 13.06 -22.48
CA ALA A 36 6.02 14.31 -21.79
C ALA A 36 7.17 14.72 -20.85
N LEU A 37 7.78 13.76 -20.15
CA LEU A 37 8.88 13.98 -19.21
C LEU A 37 10.09 14.65 -19.88
N VAL A 38 10.48 14.16 -21.06
CA VAL A 38 11.65 14.68 -21.80
C VAL A 38 11.32 15.79 -22.79
N SER A 39 10.06 16.22 -22.88
CA SER A 39 9.56 17.11 -23.94
C SER A 39 10.31 18.45 -24.04
N LYS A 40 10.88 18.93 -22.93
CA LYS A 40 11.60 20.22 -22.85
C LYS A 40 13.11 20.12 -23.08
N MET A 41 13.64 18.92 -23.30
CA MET A 41 15.06 18.73 -23.57
C MET A 41 15.42 19.26 -24.97
N LEU A 42 16.49 20.04 -25.05
CA LEU A 42 16.91 20.73 -26.28
C LEU A 42 17.76 19.84 -27.19
N VAL A 43 18.56 18.95 -26.61
CA VAL A 43 19.44 18.05 -27.36
C VAL A 43 18.68 16.78 -27.72
N LYS A 44 18.42 16.56 -29.01
CA LYS A 44 17.59 15.43 -29.49
C LYS A 44 18.15 14.05 -29.14
N ALA A 45 19.47 13.88 -29.21
CA ALA A 45 20.10 12.62 -28.83
C ALA A 45 19.92 12.32 -27.33
N GLU A 46 20.04 13.35 -26.48
CA GLU A 46 19.84 13.23 -25.04
C GLU A 46 18.36 12.99 -24.71
N GLN A 47 17.46 13.73 -25.38
CA GLN A 47 16.00 13.54 -25.27
C GLN A 47 15.60 12.08 -25.54
N GLN A 48 16.14 11.49 -26.61
CA GLN A 48 15.85 10.10 -26.96
C GLN A 48 16.44 9.12 -25.93
N SER A 49 17.68 9.34 -25.51
CA SER A 49 18.35 8.52 -24.49
C SER A 49 17.58 8.52 -23.16
N GLU A 50 17.15 9.69 -22.68
CA GLU A 50 16.38 9.81 -21.45
C GLU A 50 14.95 9.24 -21.58
N LYS A 51 14.33 9.35 -22.76
CA LYS A 51 13.03 8.68 -23.02
C LYS A 51 13.19 7.17 -22.89
N GLU A 52 14.22 6.59 -23.50
CA GLU A 52 14.49 5.15 -23.46
C GLU A 52 14.76 4.65 -22.03
N LYS A 53 15.54 5.40 -21.24
CA LYS A 53 15.75 5.10 -19.81
C LYS A 53 14.43 5.07 -19.04
N CYS A 54 13.61 6.12 -19.21
CA CYS A 54 12.29 6.18 -18.57
C CYS A 54 11.40 4.97 -18.93
N LEU A 55 11.37 4.58 -20.21
CA LEU A 55 10.58 3.41 -20.64
C LEU A 55 11.06 2.10 -20.00
N VAL A 56 12.37 1.92 -19.87
CA VAL A 56 12.96 0.74 -19.22
C VAL A 56 12.59 0.71 -17.74
N ASP A 57 12.73 1.85 -17.05
CA ASP A 57 12.44 1.96 -15.61
C ASP A 57 10.95 1.72 -15.32
N GLU A 58 10.06 2.34 -16.08
CA GLU A 58 8.60 2.16 -15.95
C GLU A 58 8.17 0.71 -16.22
N LYS A 59 8.76 0.06 -17.23
CA LYS A 59 8.51 -1.36 -17.51
C LYS A 59 9.00 -2.26 -16.37
N GLY A 60 10.17 -1.95 -15.81
CA GLY A 60 10.71 -2.65 -14.64
C GLY A 60 9.80 -2.52 -13.42
N MET A 61 9.34 -1.30 -13.13
CA MET A 61 8.41 -1.03 -12.04
C MET A 61 7.08 -1.75 -12.23
N ARG A 62 6.49 -1.74 -13.44
CA ARG A 62 5.29 -2.51 -13.76
C ARG A 62 5.41 -3.97 -13.34
N VAL A 63 6.47 -4.63 -13.77
CA VAL A 63 6.72 -6.06 -13.47
C VAL A 63 6.91 -6.30 -11.97
N ALA A 64 7.62 -5.41 -11.28
CA ALA A 64 7.87 -5.53 -9.84
C ALA A 64 6.61 -5.32 -8.99
N LEU A 65 5.70 -4.43 -9.42
CA LEU A 65 4.52 -4.02 -8.65
C LEU A 65 3.31 -4.94 -8.86
N GLN A 66 3.12 -5.46 -10.07
CA GLN A 66 1.95 -6.24 -10.44
C GLN A 66 1.63 -7.41 -9.48
N PRO A 67 2.60 -8.21 -9.01
CA PRO A 67 2.32 -9.32 -8.10
C PRO A 67 1.70 -8.90 -6.75
N PHE A 68 1.94 -7.66 -6.32
CA PHE A 68 1.48 -7.14 -5.03
C PHE A 68 0.18 -6.33 -5.13
N TRP A 69 -0.35 -6.14 -6.34
CA TRP A 69 -1.51 -5.28 -6.56
C TRP A 69 -2.76 -5.72 -5.80
N HIS A 70 -2.95 -7.03 -5.64
CA HIS A 70 -4.05 -7.61 -4.86
C HIS A 70 -4.04 -7.18 -3.37
N LEU A 71 -2.95 -6.61 -2.87
CA LEU A 71 -2.86 -6.06 -1.51
C LEU A 71 -3.32 -4.60 -1.42
N VAL A 72 -3.54 -3.93 -2.56
CA VAL A 72 -4.10 -2.58 -2.63
C VAL A 72 -5.62 -2.68 -2.51
N GLY A 73 -6.17 -2.10 -1.45
CA GLY A 73 -7.62 -2.12 -1.24
C GLY A 73 -8.40 -1.23 -2.21
N ASP A 74 -9.66 -1.55 -2.45
CA ASP A 74 -10.49 -0.93 -3.48
C ASP A 74 -10.62 0.59 -3.38
N VAL A 75 -10.73 1.09 -2.15
CA VAL A 75 -10.78 2.54 -1.89
C VAL A 75 -9.48 3.22 -2.34
N GLN A 76 -8.34 2.58 -2.13
CA GLN A 76 -7.04 3.12 -2.52
C GLN A 76 -6.82 3.05 -4.03
N ALA A 77 -7.21 1.93 -4.67
CA ALA A 77 -7.15 1.79 -6.12
C ALA A 77 -8.05 2.81 -6.83
N THR A 78 -9.26 3.02 -6.32
CA THR A 78 -10.19 4.06 -6.79
C THR A 78 -9.59 5.45 -6.60
N TYR A 79 -9.03 5.73 -5.42
CA TYR A 79 -8.41 7.02 -5.13
C TYR A 79 -7.22 7.32 -6.05
N LEU A 80 -6.34 6.34 -6.31
CA LEU A 80 -5.24 6.43 -7.27
C LEU A 80 -5.77 6.84 -8.66
N ARG A 81 -6.75 6.07 -9.18
CA ARG A 81 -7.35 6.30 -10.49
C ARG A 81 -7.95 7.70 -10.60
N ASP A 82 -8.72 8.08 -9.59
CA ASP A 82 -9.53 9.29 -9.63
C ASP A 82 -8.73 10.56 -9.30
N ASN A 83 -7.51 10.47 -8.77
CA ASN A 83 -6.77 11.66 -8.33
C ASN A 83 -5.36 11.79 -8.91
N TYR A 84 -4.69 10.69 -9.26
CA TYR A 84 -3.26 10.76 -9.59
C TYR A 84 -2.93 10.35 -11.03
N ILE A 85 -3.70 9.44 -11.65
CA ILE A 85 -3.37 8.92 -12.99
C ILE A 85 -4.31 9.44 -14.09
N LYS A 86 -4.96 10.58 -13.86
CA LYS A 86 -5.87 11.23 -14.83
C LYS A 86 -5.13 11.87 -16.00
N GLU A 87 -4.02 12.55 -15.72
CA GLU A 87 -3.24 13.26 -16.73
C GLU A 87 -2.06 12.40 -17.17
N VAL A 88 -1.80 12.32 -18.48
CA VAL A 88 -0.70 11.51 -19.06
C VAL A 88 0.64 11.75 -18.36
N ARG A 89 0.98 13.01 -18.05
CA ARG A 89 2.23 13.37 -17.36
C ARG A 89 2.35 12.86 -15.91
N LEU A 90 1.27 12.32 -15.34
CA LEU A 90 1.21 11.74 -13.99
C LEU A 90 1.00 10.22 -14.02
N GLN A 91 0.84 9.61 -15.19
CA GLN A 91 0.66 8.18 -15.38
C GLN A 91 2.00 7.43 -15.30
N THR A 92 2.59 7.41 -14.11
CA THR A 92 3.85 6.69 -13.81
C THR A 92 3.63 5.59 -12.78
N TYR A 93 4.34 4.47 -12.95
CA TYR A 93 4.40 3.38 -12.00
C TYR A 93 5.14 3.76 -10.71
N ILE A 94 5.88 4.88 -10.66
CA ILE A 94 6.36 5.49 -9.41
C ILE A 94 5.17 5.82 -8.51
N THR A 95 4.14 6.48 -9.04
CA THR A 95 2.92 6.79 -8.28
C THR A 95 2.24 5.51 -7.79
N VAL A 96 2.10 4.51 -8.67
CA VAL A 96 1.52 3.21 -8.31
C VAL A 96 2.30 2.53 -7.19
N SER A 97 3.64 2.67 -7.19
CA SER A 97 4.51 2.08 -6.18
C SER A 97 4.18 2.55 -4.76
N HIS A 98 3.79 3.80 -4.55
CA HIS A 98 3.40 4.31 -3.23
C HIS A 98 2.15 3.61 -2.68
N PHE A 99 1.17 3.35 -3.56
CA PHE A 99 -0.07 2.65 -3.19
C PHE A 99 0.19 1.18 -2.92
N VAL A 100 1.00 0.53 -3.76
CA VAL A 100 1.41 -0.87 -3.57
C VAL A 100 2.24 -1.02 -2.29
N ALA A 101 3.20 -0.13 -2.02
CA ALA A 101 3.97 -0.11 -0.79
C ALA A 101 3.05 0.00 0.43
N THR A 102 2.10 0.93 0.41
CA THR A 102 1.12 1.07 1.50
C THR A 102 0.29 -0.21 1.69
N GLY A 103 -0.15 -0.85 0.61
CA GLY A 103 -0.88 -2.13 0.66
C GLY A 103 -0.05 -3.27 1.26
N VAL A 104 1.18 -3.45 0.77
CA VAL A 104 2.14 -4.43 1.27
C VAL A 104 2.42 -4.23 2.76
N GLY A 105 2.75 -3.00 3.18
CA GLY A 105 3.02 -2.73 4.58
C GLY A 105 1.82 -2.87 5.50
N LYS A 106 0.59 -2.60 5.02
CA LYS A 106 -0.62 -2.88 5.80
C LYS A 106 -0.83 -4.38 5.96
N ALA A 107 -0.69 -5.15 4.87
CA ALA A 107 -0.75 -6.60 4.93
C ALA A 107 0.29 -7.16 5.91
N CYS A 108 1.46 -6.54 5.96
CA CYS A 108 2.50 -6.88 6.92
C CYS A 108 2.13 -6.58 8.38
N LEU A 109 1.63 -5.37 8.64
CA LEU A 109 1.17 -4.96 9.97
C LEU A 109 -0.02 -5.80 10.44
N GLU A 110 -0.79 -6.38 9.53
CA GLU A 110 -1.95 -7.24 9.79
C GLU A 110 -1.59 -8.74 9.80
N ASP A 111 -0.30 -9.08 9.71
CA ASP A 111 0.23 -10.46 9.65
C ASP A 111 -0.38 -11.29 8.49
N ARG A 112 -0.90 -10.64 7.43
CA ARG A 112 -1.39 -11.28 6.19
C ARG A 112 -0.27 -11.71 5.25
N ILE A 113 0.88 -11.06 5.38
CA ILE A 113 2.14 -11.49 4.77
C ILE A 113 3.22 -11.45 5.85
N PHE A 114 4.20 -12.34 5.74
CA PHE A 114 5.35 -12.29 6.63
C PHE A 114 6.29 -11.17 6.17
N CYS A 115 6.60 -10.24 7.06
CA CYS A 115 7.83 -9.44 6.93
C CYS A 115 8.66 -9.59 8.19
N ALA A 116 9.97 -9.69 8.02
CA ALA A 116 10.89 -9.75 9.14
C ALA A 116 10.64 -8.53 10.06
N PRO A 117 10.25 -8.74 11.34
CA PRO A 117 10.09 -7.63 12.28
C PRO A 117 11.45 -7.06 12.65
N ASP A 118 11.45 -5.91 13.33
CA ASP A 118 12.69 -5.33 13.80
C ASP A 118 13.28 -6.17 14.93
N LYS A 119 14.60 -6.06 15.13
CA LYS A 119 15.30 -6.74 16.23
C LYS A 119 14.89 -6.22 17.62
N THR A 120 14.25 -5.04 17.67
CA THR A 120 13.89 -4.34 18.90
C THR A 120 12.46 -3.83 18.83
N THR A 121 11.63 -4.25 19.79
CA THR A 121 10.29 -3.70 20.00
C THR A 121 10.40 -2.43 20.84
N VAL A 122 9.69 -1.36 20.45
CA VAL A 122 9.66 -0.08 21.18
C VAL A 122 8.24 0.17 21.69
N GLU A 123 8.08 0.41 22.98
CA GLU A 123 6.77 0.73 23.55
C GLU A 123 6.28 2.12 23.12
N LEU A 124 5.04 2.19 22.64
CA LEU A 124 4.37 3.43 22.26
C LEU A 124 3.56 4.00 23.43
N VAL A 125 4.28 4.38 24.50
CA VAL A 125 3.70 4.78 25.81
C VAL A 125 2.71 5.95 25.68
N ALA A 126 3.00 6.92 24.81
CA ALA A 126 2.13 8.08 24.56
C ALA A 126 0.71 7.71 24.07
N PHE A 127 0.55 6.50 23.53
CA PHE A 127 -0.72 6.00 22.98
C PHE A 127 -1.35 4.88 23.82
N LYS A 128 -0.84 4.60 25.04
CA LYS A 128 -1.41 3.58 25.95
C LYS A 128 -2.81 3.97 26.44
N LYS A 129 -3.06 5.25 26.70
CA LYS A 129 -4.38 5.75 27.08
C LYS A 129 -5.10 6.23 25.82
N ALA A 130 -6.04 5.43 25.33
CA ALA A 130 -6.87 5.78 24.18
C ALA A 130 -7.93 6.84 24.55
N GLY A 131 -7.51 7.99 25.08
CA GLY A 131 -8.41 9.10 25.45
C GLY A 131 -9.12 9.73 24.25
N TYR A 132 -8.71 9.36 23.03
CA TYR A 132 -9.32 9.70 21.75
C TYR A 132 -10.34 8.66 21.27
N CYS A 133 -10.53 7.54 21.98
CA CYS A 133 -11.47 6.50 21.59
C CYS A 133 -12.84 6.68 22.26
N PRO A 134 -13.94 6.81 21.50
CA PRO A 134 -15.28 7.00 22.05
C PRO A 134 -15.97 5.70 22.50
N SER A 135 -15.43 4.53 22.15
CA SER A 135 -16.07 3.22 22.38
C SER A 135 -15.09 2.13 22.80
N LYS A 136 -15.61 1.04 23.39
CA LYS A 136 -14.82 -0.14 23.75
C LYS A 136 -14.20 -0.82 22.53
N ASP A 137 -14.91 -0.83 21.40
CA ASP A 137 -14.39 -1.40 20.15
C ASP A 137 -13.20 -0.59 19.62
N CYS A 138 -13.28 0.74 19.65
CA CYS A 138 -12.15 1.60 19.31
C CYS A 138 -10.93 1.30 20.19
N ILE A 139 -11.12 1.19 21.50
CA ILE A 139 -10.03 0.89 22.45
C ILE A 139 -9.37 -0.45 22.09
N ARG A 140 -10.18 -1.48 21.79
CA ARG A 140 -9.67 -2.81 21.39
C ARG A 140 -8.85 -2.73 20.09
N GLU A 141 -9.39 -2.08 19.07
CA GLU A 141 -8.75 -1.95 17.76
C GLU A 141 -7.44 -1.15 17.83
N GLU A 142 -7.46 0.00 18.52
CA GLU A 142 -6.28 0.85 18.70
C GLU A 142 -5.23 0.17 19.58
N THR A 143 -5.64 -0.61 20.59
CA THR A 143 -4.69 -1.42 21.38
C THR A 143 -4.00 -2.47 20.51
N ALA A 144 -4.76 -3.18 19.67
CA ALA A 144 -4.18 -4.16 18.75
C ALA A 144 -3.26 -3.49 17.71
N ARG A 145 -3.65 -2.32 17.20
CA ARG A 145 -2.85 -1.52 16.27
C ARG A 145 -1.55 -1.03 16.91
N ARG A 146 -1.59 -0.56 18.16
CA ARG A 146 -0.40 -0.21 18.94
C ARG A 146 0.58 -1.37 19.01
N LEU A 147 0.13 -2.54 19.47
CA LEU A 147 1.00 -3.71 19.65
C LEU A 147 1.67 -4.15 18.34
N ARG A 148 0.98 -4.01 17.20
CA ARG A 148 1.56 -4.31 15.88
C ARG A 148 2.61 -3.26 15.49
N LEU A 149 2.33 -1.98 15.70
CA LEU A 149 3.27 -0.89 15.45
C LEU A 149 4.55 -0.98 16.28
N GLU A 150 4.46 -1.37 17.54
CA GLU A 150 5.62 -1.47 18.45
C GLU A 150 6.72 -2.41 17.91
N LYS A 151 6.35 -3.41 17.08
CA LYS A 151 7.29 -4.35 16.42
C LYS A 151 8.12 -3.72 15.30
N TYR A 152 7.66 -2.61 14.72
CA TYR A 152 8.23 -2.00 13.51
C TYR A 152 8.65 -0.53 13.71
N TRP A 153 8.24 0.09 14.81
CA TRP A 153 8.46 1.50 15.06
C TRP A 153 9.94 1.89 15.09
N SER A 154 10.79 0.98 15.57
CA SER A 154 12.23 1.24 15.74
C SER A 154 13.02 1.35 14.44
N SER A 155 12.54 0.75 13.35
CA SER A 155 13.21 0.79 12.04
C SER A 155 12.91 2.03 11.22
N LEU A 156 11.95 2.85 11.65
CA LEU A 156 11.65 4.08 10.93
C LEU A 156 12.83 5.04 10.98
N PRO A 157 13.25 5.60 9.84
CA PRO A 157 14.21 6.68 9.82
C PRO A 157 13.75 7.85 10.70
N ILE A 158 14.68 8.47 11.44
CA ILE A 158 14.38 9.54 12.43
C ILE A 158 13.51 10.66 11.82
N HIS A 159 13.84 11.09 10.60
CA HIS A 159 13.09 12.13 9.90
C HIS A 159 11.63 11.72 9.60
N LYS A 160 11.41 10.43 9.30
CA LYS A 160 10.09 9.86 9.05
C LYS A 160 9.30 9.75 10.34
N THR A 161 9.93 9.30 11.42
CA THR A 161 9.32 9.23 12.76
C THR A 161 8.76 10.57 13.21
N GLY A 162 9.54 11.65 13.09
CA GLY A 162 9.08 13.01 13.42
C GLY A 162 7.89 13.46 12.58
N TRP A 163 7.93 13.19 11.27
CA TRP A 163 6.84 13.51 10.35
C TRP A 163 5.55 12.72 10.66
N CYS A 164 5.66 11.41 10.89
CA CYS A 164 4.53 10.54 11.24
C CYS A 164 3.86 11.00 12.54
N LEU A 165 4.65 11.32 13.57
CA LEU A 165 4.15 11.76 14.87
C LEU A 165 3.44 13.11 14.77
N SER A 166 4.01 14.07 14.03
CA SER A 166 3.36 15.36 13.77
C SER A 166 1.99 15.18 13.14
N HIS A 167 1.88 14.33 12.12
CA HIS A 167 0.61 14.02 11.46
C HIS A 167 -0.38 13.32 12.38
N ALA A 168 0.07 12.34 13.17
CA ALA A 168 -0.78 11.57 14.07
C ALA A 168 -1.45 12.43 15.16
N LEU A 169 -0.80 13.53 15.56
CA LEU A 169 -1.34 14.44 16.57
C LEU A 169 -2.38 15.43 16.00
N HIS A 170 -2.57 15.50 14.68
CA HIS A 170 -3.66 16.25 14.07
C HIS A 170 -4.98 15.48 14.19
N GLN A 171 -5.91 16.02 15.01
CA GLN A 171 -7.07 15.33 15.59
C GLN A 171 -8.20 14.87 14.64
N LYS A 172 -7.99 14.86 13.31
CA LYS A 172 -9.07 14.47 12.38
C LYS A 172 -9.30 12.95 12.34
N TYR A 173 -8.29 12.14 12.70
CA TYR A 173 -8.36 10.68 12.69
C TYR A 173 -7.68 10.08 13.92
N PRO A 174 -7.98 8.82 14.28
CA PRO A 174 -7.26 8.11 15.34
C PRO A 174 -5.75 8.11 15.09
N PRO A 175 -4.92 8.48 16.08
CA PRO A 175 -3.49 8.68 15.90
C PRO A 175 -2.78 7.40 15.45
N LEU A 176 -3.13 6.22 16.00
CA LEU A 176 -2.45 4.99 15.61
C LEU A 176 -2.84 4.55 14.19
N GLN A 177 -4.04 4.92 13.71
CA GLN A 177 -4.41 4.72 12.30
C GLN A 177 -3.50 5.54 11.37
N ILE A 178 -3.22 6.79 11.71
CA ILE A 178 -2.28 7.64 10.97
C ILE A 178 -0.88 7.03 11.00
N LEU A 179 -0.40 6.63 12.18
CA LEU A 179 0.91 5.98 12.32
C LEU A 179 0.99 4.69 11.52
N SER A 180 -0.08 3.89 11.48
CA SER A 180 -0.13 2.66 10.68
C SER A 180 0.06 2.91 9.20
N ASN A 181 -0.54 3.95 8.64
CA ASN A 181 -0.29 4.29 7.23
C ASN A 181 1.18 4.68 7.01
N CYS A 182 1.75 5.48 7.91
CA CYS A 182 3.14 5.94 7.80
C CYS A 182 4.15 4.78 7.89
N VAL A 183 3.92 3.86 8.82
CA VAL A 183 4.77 2.66 9.00
C VAL A 183 4.57 1.68 7.86
N ALA A 184 3.34 1.49 7.40
CA ALA A 184 3.04 0.63 6.26
C ALA A 184 3.79 1.07 5.00
N GLU A 185 3.77 2.37 4.67
CA GLU A 185 4.52 2.85 3.50
C GLU A 185 6.01 2.54 3.59
N ASP A 186 6.61 2.67 4.78
CA ASP A 186 8.03 2.33 5.00
C ASP A 186 8.34 0.84 4.81
N ILE A 187 7.59 -0.01 5.50
CA ILE A 187 7.74 -1.47 5.41
C ILE A 187 7.55 -1.91 3.95
N GLY A 188 6.51 -1.41 3.30
CA GLY A 188 6.21 -1.74 1.92
C GLY A 188 7.31 -1.31 0.95
N ALA A 189 7.84 -0.10 1.09
CA ALA A 189 8.96 0.36 0.26
C ALA A 189 10.21 -0.51 0.48
N GLN A 190 10.48 -0.92 1.72
CA GLN A 190 11.57 -1.84 2.02
C GLN A 190 11.35 -3.24 1.44
N CYS A 191 10.11 -3.75 1.47
CA CYS A 191 9.74 -5.01 0.82
C CYS A 191 9.95 -4.95 -0.70
N LEU A 192 9.45 -3.90 -1.35
CA LEU A 192 9.52 -3.73 -2.81
C LEU A 192 10.97 -3.53 -3.30
N SER A 193 11.80 -2.86 -2.49
CA SER A 193 13.24 -2.68 -2.79
C SER A 193 14.10 -3.88 -2.39
N GLY A 194 13.53 -4.92 -1.76
CA GLY A 194 14.26 -6.09 -1.28
C GLY A 194 15.17 -5.83 -0.06
N THR A 195 15.10 -4.65 0.55
CA THR A 195 15.86 -4.32 1.77
C THR A 195 15.26 -4.93 3.03
N ARG A 196 13.97 -5.33 2.98
CA ARG A 196 13.31 -6.18 3.98
C ARG A 196 12.81 -7.47 3.33
N GLN A 197 13.02 -8.60 4.01
CA GLN A 197 12.48 -9.88 3.58
C GLN A 197 10.97 -9.92 3.81
N CYS A 198 10.22 -10.01 2.72
CA CYS A 198 8.77 -10.10 2.73
C CYS A 198 8.33 -11.29 1.86
N ARG A 199 7.45 -12.14 2.38
CA ARG A 199 6.92 -13.31 1.67
C ARG A 199 5.45 -13.52 1.98
N PRO A 200 4.68 -14.15 1.08
CA PRO A 200 3.31 -14.58 1.38
C PRO A 200 3.26 -15.37 2.69
N GLY A 201 2.19 -15.16 3.47
CA GLY A 201 1.93 -15.82 4.75
C GLY A 201 1.44 -17.26 4.59
#